data_AF-A0A8T4R479-F1
#
_entry.id   AF-A0A8T4R479-F1
#
_cell.length_a   1.000
_cell.length_b   1.000
_cell.length_c   1.000
_cell.angle_alpha   90.00
_cell.angle_beta   90.00
_cell.angle_gamma   90.00
#
_symmetry.space_group_name_H-M   'P 1'
#
loop_
_entity.id
_entity.type
_entity.pdbx_description
1 polymer ?
#
loop_
_entity_poly.entity_id
_entity_poly.type
_entity_poly.pdbx_seq_one_letter_code
_entity_poly.pdbx_strand_id
1 'polypeptide(L)'
;MAPNDIIIQAGPTAFSPGPVIAELGSIGLKTGVEQGKVAVKEAKVVVKQGQAVPAKIADVLARLGITPMEIGLDLRVIYESGTIYRKDVLDVDPKKYIDNLSAAAGQAFTLAVGIGYPTRETITRLIGKAFTEAKSIAIEREIINSETVKELIGKADKAASGLKAKVSAPEMNDEKPENNGQ
;
A
#
# COMPACT_ATOMS: atom_id res chain seq x y z
N MET A 1 26.07 12.86 22.66
CA MET A 1 25.13 11.72 22.62
C MET A 1 24.35 11.82 21.32
N ALA A 2 24.00 10.69 20.69
CA ALA A 2 23.23 10.70 19.44
C ALA A 2 21.76 11.14 19.72
N PRO A 3 21.23 12.19 19.07
CA PRO A 3 19.87 12.69 19.30
C PRO A 3 18.78 11.77 18.72
N ASN A 4 19.08 11.05 17.64
CA ASN A 4 18.25 10.03 17.00
C ASN A 4 19.10 8.81 16.64
N ASP A 5 18.45 7.70 16.27
CA ASP A 5 19.14 6.50 15.78
C ASP A 5 19.91 6.80 14.50
N ILE A 6 21.22 6.55 14.49
CA ILE A 6 22.06 6.77 13.32
C ILE A 6 22.06 5.49 12.48
N ILE A 7 21.30 5.52 11.39
CA ILE A 7 21.14 4.41 10.45
C ILE A 7 21.99 4.70 9.22
N ILE A 8 22.85 3.75 8.84
CA ILE A 8 23.55 3.78 7.56
C ILE A 8 22.77 2.89 6.60
N GLN A 9 22.31 3.46 5.48
CA GLN A 9 21.61 2.70 4.44
C GLN A 9 22.57 1.86 3.60
N ALA A 10 22.04 0.78 3.02
CA ALA A 10 22.78 -0.03 2.06
C ALA A 10 22.95 0.76 0.74
N GLY A 11 24.15 0.74 0.18
CA GLY A 11 24.42 1.46 -1.05
C GLY A 11 25.92 1.59 -1.40
N PRO A 12 26.23 1.95 -2.66
CA PRO A 12 27.59 2.19 -3.09
C PRO A 12 28.11 3.49 -2.47
N THR A 13 29.28 3.42 -1.83
CA THR A 13 29.97 4.62 -1.33
C THR A 13 30.91 5.17 -2.39
N ALA A 14 31.35 6.42 -2.23
CA ALA A 14 32.29 7.07 -3.16
C ALA A 14 33.75 6.64 -2.95
N PHE A 15 34.03 5.71 -2.04
CA PHE A 15 35.40 5.38 -1.64
C PHE A 15 36.00 4.22 -2.46
N SER A 16 37.26 4.38 -2.86
CA SER A 16 38.07 3.33 -3.49
C SER A 16 38.41 2.21 -2.49
N PRO A 17 38.63 0.97 -2.95
CA PRO A 17 38.98 -0.15 -2.09
C PRO A 17 40.33 0.12 -1.43
N GLY A 18 40.36 0.21 -0.11
CA GLY A 18 41.53 0.62 0.66
C GLY A 18 41.32 0.45 2.16
N PRO A 19 42.11 1.14 3.00
CA PRO A 19 42.00 1.03 4.47
C PRO A 19 40.61 1.40 5.01
N VAL A 20 39.82 2.16 4.23
CA VAL A 20 38.41 2.49 4.50
C VAL A 20 37.50 1.27 4.66
N ILE A 21 37.80 0.14 4.01
CA ILE A 21 37.03 -1.11 4.20
C ILE A 21 37.23 -1.65 5.62
N ALA A 22 38.46 -1.58 6.14
CA ALA A 22 38.79 -2.01 7.49
C ALA A 22 38.20 -1.06 8.55
N GLU A 23 38.20 0.25 8.29
CA GLU A 23 37.55 1.25 9.16
C GLU A 23 36.03 1.02 9.25
N LEU A 24 35.34 0.79 8.13
CA LEU A 24 33.89 0.51 8.11
C LEU A 24 33.55 -0.84 8.75
N GLY A 25 34.40 -1.85 8.52
CA GLY A 25 34.28 -3.15 9.18
C GLY A 25 34.46 -3.08 10.69
N SER A 26 35.35 -2.20 11.18
CA SER A 26 35.60 -2.00 12.63
C SER A 26 34.40 -1.42 13.37
N ILE A 27 33.51 -0.72 12.66
CA ILE A 27 32.26 -0.16 13.18
C ILE A 27 31.11 -1.19 13.11
N GLY A 28 31.40 -2.39 12.58
CA GLY A 28 30.45 -3.49 12.48
C GLY A 28 29.50 -3.40 11.30
N LEU A 29 29.84 -2.61 10.27
CA LEU A 29 29.14 -2.59 8.98
C LEU A 29 29.67 -3.71 8.08
N LYS A 30 28.76 -4.46 7.45
CA LYS A 30 29.16 -5.42 6.41
C LYS A 30 29.36 -4.68 5.09
N THR A 31 30.62 -4.41 4.76
CA THR A 31 31.00 -3.75 3.50
C THR A 31 31.65 -4.72 2.53
N GLY A 32 31.39 -4.56 1.23
CA GLY A 32 32.04 -5.31 0.16
C GLY A 32 32.57 -4.40 -0.94
N VAL A 33 33.35 -4.96 -1.86
CA VAL A 33 33.78 -4.26 -3.07
C VAL A 33 32.77 -4.57 -4.18
N GLU A 34 32.09 -3.56 -4.69
CA GLU A 34 31.22 -3.66 -5.86
C GLU A 34 31.67 -2.63 -6.91
N GLN A 35 31.94 -3.09 -8.13
CA GLN A 35 32.33 -2.25 -9.26
C GLN A 35 33.53 -1.31 -8.99
N GLY A 36 34.51 -1.80 -8.22
CA GLY A 36 35.71 -1.01 -7.89
C GLY A 36 35.48 0.10 -6.85
N LYS A 37 34.33 0.08 -6.15
CA LYS A 37 34.01 0.98 -5.02
C LYS A 37 33.58 0.17 -3.80
N VAL A 38 33.70 0.75 -2.61
CA VAL A 38 33.23 0.12 -1.36
C VAL A 38 31.71 0.31 -1.26
N ALA A 39 30.95 -0.76 -1.09
CA ALA A 39 29.50 -0.73 -0.93
C ALA A 39 29.08 -1.33 0.44
N VAL A 40 28.09 -0.70 1.08
CA VAL A 40 27.48 -1.21 2.31
C VAL A 40 26.40 -2.23 1.91
N LYS A 41 26.56 -3.49 2.32
CA LYS A 41 25.65 -4.60 1.93
C LYS A 41 24.34 -4.62 2.72
N GLU A 42 24.39 -4.23 3.99
CA GLU A 42 23.24 -4.29 4.90
C GLU A 42 23.11 -2.97 5.65
N ALA A 43 21.88 -2.44 5.69
CA ALA A 43 21.57 -1.28 6.50
C ALA A 43 21.65 -1.66 7.98
N LYS A 44 22.40 -0.89 8.78
CA LYS A 44 22.60 -1.17 10.20
C LYS A 44 22.59 0.11 11.03
N VAL A 45 21.99 0.01 12.22
CA VAL A 45 22.04 1.04 13.25
C VAL A 45 23.41 1.00 13.92
N VAL A 46 24.20 2.05 13.72
CA VAL A 46 25.57 2.13 14.25
C VAL A 46 25.59 2.65 15.68
N VAL A 47 24.73 3.62 15.98
CA VAL A 47 24.56 4.18 17.33
C VAL A 47 23.07 4.34 17.60
N LYS A 48 22.60 3.77 18.71
CA LYS A 48 21.23 3.98 19.21
C LYS A 48 21.10 5.34 19.88
N GLN A 49 19.89 5.89 19.87
CA GLN A 49 19.53 7.13 20.53
C GLN A 49 20.04 7.16 21.99
N GLY A 50 20.69 8.25 22.37
CA GLY A 50 21.22 8.46 23.72
C GLY A 50 22.61 7.86 24.00
N GLN A 51 23.19 7.06 23.11
CA GLN A 51 24.56 6.55 23.31
C GLN A 51 25.63 7.59 22.95
N ALA A 52 26.79 7.50 23.60
CA ALA A 52 27.95 8.30 23.27
C ALA A 52 28.51 7.86 21.91
N VAL A 53 28.58 8.77 20.95
CA VAL A 53 29.23 8.51 19.66
C VAL A 53 30.74 8.64 19.88
N PRO A 54 31.53 7.55 19.75
CA PRO A 54 32.98 7.64 19.83
C PRO A 54 33.51 8.49 18.66
N ALA A 55 34.58 9.26 18.90
CA ALA A 55 35.17 10.16 17.88
C ALA A 55 35.48 9.42 16.56
N LYS A 56 36.00 8.19 16.65
CA LYS A 56 36.28 7.33 15.48
C LYS A 56 35.03 7.03 14.63
N ILE A 57 33.86 6.88 15.24
CA ILE A 57 32.61 6.63 14.53
C ILE A 57 32.07 7.92 13.91
N ALA A 58 32.17 9.04 14.62
CA ALA A 58 31.78 10.35 14.10
C ALA A 58 32.60 10.76 12.87
N ASP A 59 33.91 10.53 12.89
CA ASP A 59 34.81 10.84 11.76
C ASP A 59 34.45 10.03 10.51
N VAL A 60 34.14 8.74 10.69
CA VAL A 60 33.73 7.88 9.57
C VAL A 60 32.35 8.28 9.04
N LEU A 61 31.39 8.57 9.91
CA LEU A 61 30.07 9.08 9.51
C LEU A 61 30.17 10.40 8.74
N ALA A 62 31.02 11.32 9.21
CA ALA A 62 31.29 12.58 8.51
C ALA A 62 31.91 12.36 7.12
N ARG A 63 32.82 11.39 6.99
CA ARG A 63 33.37 10.99 5.68
C ARG A 63 32.30 10.41 4.75
N LEU A 64 31.34 9.63 5.26
CA LEU A 64 30.18 9.17 4.49
C LEU A 64 29.18 10.30 4.14
N GLY A 65 29.41 11.53 4.61
CA GLY A 65 28.48 12.66 4.43
C GLY A 65 27.24 12.57 5.34
N ILE A 66 27.24 11.67 6.32
CA ILE A 66 26.16 11.51 7.29
C ILE A 66 26.52 12.37 8.51
N THR A 67 25.83 13.49 8.69
CA THR A 67 25.98 14.33 9.87
C THR A 67 25.19 13.73 11.05
N PRO A 68 25.85 13.21 12.09
CA PRO A 68 25.19 12.45 13.16
C PRO A 68 24.41 13.30 14.17
N MET A 69 24.58 14.63 14.11
CA MET A 69 23.93 15.57 14.99
C MET A 69 23.49 16.78 14.18
N GLU A 70 22.19 17.06 14.24
CA GLU A 70 21.66 18.35 13.80
C GLU A 70 21.82 19.33 14.96
N ILE A 71 22.69 20.33 14.79
CA ILE A 71 22.81 21.44 15.71
C ILE A 71 21.89 22.54 15.18
N GLY A 72 20.70 22.63 15.78
CA GLY A 72 19.65 23.57 15.38
C GLY A 72 18.93 24.18 16.58
N LEU A 73 18.07 25.15 16.34
CA LEU A 73 17.23 25.77 17.37
C LEU A 73 16.02 24.86 17.64
N ASP A 74 15.91 24.32 18.86
CA ASP A 74 14.73 23.55 19.27
C ASP A 74 13.61 24.49 19.76
N LEU A 75 12.67 24.80 18.87
CA LEU A 75 11.52 25.63 19.18
C LEU A 75 10.54 24.86 20.09
N ARG A 76 10.46 25.26 21.36
CA ARG A 76 9.52 24.65 22.31
C ARG A 76 8.08 25.12 22.11
N VAL A 77 7.91 26.43 21.99
CA VAL A 77 6.59 27.08 21.97
C VAL A 77 6.69 28.38 21.18
N ILE A 78 5.67 28.65 20.36
CA ILE A 78 5.45 29.95 19.73
C ILE A 78 4.12 30.49 20.27
N TYR A 79 4.13 31.74 20.72
CA TYR A 79 2.92 32.45 21.09
C TYR A 79 2.58 33.44 19.98
N GLU A 80 1.42 33.26 19.37
CA GLU A 80 0.92 34.16 18.34
C GLU A 80 -0.57 34.43 18.58
N SER A 81 -0.95 35.71 18.65
CA SER A 81 -2.35 36.16 18.72
C SER A 81 -3.21 35.46 19.79
N GLY A 82 -2.66 35.23 20.98
CA GLY A 82 -3.39 34.58 22.09
C GLY A 82 -3.36 33.06 22.06
N THR A 83 -2.80 32.44 21.02
CA THR A 83 -2.70 30.98 20.88
C THR A 83 -1.27 30.52 21.11
N ILE A 84 -1.13 29.46 21.90
CA ILE A 84 0.14 28.81 22.20
C ILE A 84 0.30 27.62 21.24
N TYR A 85 1.20 27.76 20.28
CA TYR A 85 1.58 26.68 19.37
C TYR A 85 2.76 25.92 19.96
N ARG A 86 2.54 24.64 20.24
CA ARG A 86 3.58 23.71 20.67
C ARG A 86 4.21 23.02 19.45
N LYS A 87 5.40 22.44 19.64
CA LYS A 87 6.17 21.78 18.57
C LYS A 87 5.38 20.72 17.80
N ASP A 88 4.50 19.98 18.48
CA ASP A 88 3.61 18.97 17.90
C ASP A 88 2.61 19.53 16.89
N VAL A 89 2.18 20.78 17.07
CA VAL A 89 1.25 21.45 16.15
C VAL A 89 2.01 22.08 14.98
N LEU A 90 3.28 22.43 15.18
CA LEU A 90 4.15 22.98 14.14
C LEU A 90 4.70 21.91 13.19
N ASP A 91 4.83 20.68 13.67
CA ASP A 91 5.29 19.54 12.88
C ASP A 91 4.18 19.02 11.95
N VAL A 92 3.89 19.82 10.92
CA VAL A 92 2.85 19.54 9.93
C VAL A 92 3.48 18.90 8.70
N ASP A 93 3.14 17.63 8.46
CA ASP A 93 3.48 16.95 7.20
C ASP A 93 2.46 17.31 6.10
N PRO A 94 2.84 18.10 5.08
CA PRO A 94 1.92 18.52 4.03
C PRO A 94 1.32 17.34 3.24
N LYS A 95 2.01 16.21 3.13
CA LYS A 95 1.50 15.03 2.39
C LYS A 95 0.30 14.44 3.11
N LYS A 96 0.42 14.24 4.42
CA LYS A 96 -0.65 13.71 5.27
C LYS A 96 -1.92 14.58 5.20
N TYR A 97 -1.77 15.89 5.09
CA TYR A 97 -2.91 16.80 4.94
C TYR A 97 -3.63 16.63 3.60
N ILE A 98 -2.89 16.48 2.51
CA ILE A 98 -3.46 16.23 1.18
C ILE A 98 -4.17 14.87 1.15
N ASP A 99 -3.57 13.85 1.76
CA ASP A 99 -4.16 12.52 1.85
C ASP A 99 -5.47 12.54 2.66
N ASN A 100 -5.47 13.23 3.80
CA ASN A 100 -6.66 13.40 4.64
C ASN A 100 -7.78 14.17 3.90
N LEU A 101 -7.42 15.21 3.15
CA LEU A 101 -8.39 15.99 2.37
C LEU A 101 -9.02 15.14 1.26
N SER A 102 -8.19 14.36 0.55
CA SER A 102 -8.65 13.46 -0.50
C SER A 102 -9.56 12.36 0.06
N ALA A 103 -9.21 11.80 1.22
CA ALA A 103 -10.03 10.82 1.91
C ALA A 103 -11.38 11.41 2.35
N ALA A 104 -11.37 12.61 2.94
CA ALA A 104 -12.59 13.30 3.35
C ALA A 104 -13.52 13.61 2.17
N ALA A 105 -12.96 14.06 1.04
CA ALA A 105 -13.74 14.29 -0.18
C ALA A 105 -14.39 13.00 -0.70
N GLY A 106 -13.64 11.89 -0.70
CA GLY A 106 -14.17 10.57 -1.07
C GLY A 106 -15.30 10.11 -0.14
N GLN A 107 -15.12 10.26 1.17
CA GLN A 107 -16.14 9.92 2.17
C GLN A 107 -17.40 10.76 2.02
N ALA A 108 -17.26 12.08 1.79
CA ALA A 108 -18.40 12.97 1.54
C ALA A 108 -19.17 12.57 0.28
N PHE A 109 -18.45 12.22 -0.80
CA PHE A 109 -19.08 11.75 -2.04
C PHE A 109 -19.84 10.43 -1.82
N THR A 110 -19.24 9.47 -1.14
CA THR A 110 -19.89 8.19 -0.80
C THR A 110 -21.14 8.41 0.05
N LEU A 111 -21.08 9.31 1.04
CA LEU A 111 -22.23 9.65 1.86
C LEU A 111 -23.35 10.26 1.01
N ALA A 112 -23.03 11.23 0.16
CA ALA A 112 -24.00 11.90 -0.72
C ALA A 112 -24.70 10.90 -1.67
N VAL A 113 -23.95 9.97 -2.27
CA VAL A 113 -24.52 8.89 -3.11
C VAL A 113 -25.33 7.90 -2.27
N GLY A 114 -24.91 7.63 -1.03
CA GLY A 114 -25.59 6.74 -0.10
C GLY A 114 -26.98 7.24 0.31
N ILE A 115 -27.10 8.52 0.63
CA ILE A 115 -28.37 9.16 1.01
C ILE A 115 -29.23 9.58 -0.21
N GLY A 116 -28.70 9.45 -1.43
CA GLY A 116 -29.40 9.85 -2.64
C GLY A 116 -29.46 11.36 -2.87
N TYR A 117 -28.50 12.13 -2.36
CA TYR A 117 -28.48 13.59 -2.50
C TYR A 117 -27.99 14.00 -3.90
N PRO A 118 -28.84 14.63 -4.74
CA PRO A 118 -28.50 14.93 -6.11
C PRO A 118 -27.67 16.22 -6.21
N THR A 119 -26.42 16.08 -6.63
CA THR A 119 -25.54 17.17 -7.05
C THR A 119 -25.07 16.92 -8.48
N ARG A 120 -24.46 17.93 -9.10
CA ARG A 120 -23.89 17.80 -10.46
C ARG A 120 -22.87 16.65 -10.55
N GLU A 121 -22.17 16.37 -9.45
CA GLU A 121 -21.13 15.33 -9.37
C GLU A 121 -21.72 13.95 -9.06
N THR A 122 -22.80 13.87 -8.27
CA THR A 122 -23.38 12.58 -7.85
C THR A 122 -24.47 12.07 -8.79
N ILE A 123 -25.12 12.94 -9.57
CA ILE A 123 -26.32 12.59 -10.35
C ILE A 123 -26.10 11.43 -11.34
N THR A 124 -24.99 11.45 -12.08
CA THR A 124 -24.66 10.38 -13.04
C THR A 124 -24.50 9.03 -12.33
N ARG A 125 -23.88 9.03 -11.15
CA ARG A 125 -23.67 7.82 -10.35
C ARG A 125 -24.98 7.32 -9.75
N LEU A 126 -25.85 8.23 -9.31
CA LEU A 126 -27.17 7.90 -8.77
C LEU A 126 -28.07 7.25 -9.83
N ILE A 127 -28.10 7.81 -11.06
CA ILE A 127 -28.87 7.23 -12.17
C ILE A 127 -28.35 5.83 -12.52
N GLY A 128 -27.03 5.66 -12.62
CA GLY A 128 -26.43 4.35 -12.88
C GLY A 128 -26.76 3.33 -11.80
N LYS A 129 -26.67 3.73 -10.52
CA LYS A 129 -27.05 2.90 -9.37
C LYS A 129 -28.52 2.48 -9.44
N ALA A 130 -29.43 3.44 -9.66
CA ALA A 130 -30.85 3.17 -9.78
C ALA A 130 -31.17 2.21 -10.93
N PHE A 131 -30.51 2.36 -12.09
CA PHE A 131 -30.64 1.45 -13.22
C PHE A 131 -30.18 0.03 -12.86
N THR A 132 -29.00 -0.12 -12.25
CA THR A 132 -28.48 -1.42 -11.83
C THR A 132 -29.38 -2.09 -10.79
N GLU A 133 -29.88 -1.35 -9.82
CA GLU A 133 -30.80 -1.87 -8.79
C GLU A 133 -32.14 -2.30 -9.40
N ALA A 134 -32.76 -1.46 -10.24
CA ALA A 134 -33.99 -1.79 -10.94
C ALA A 134 -33.83 -3.02 -11.85
N LYS A 135 -32.71 -3.10 -12.58
CA LYS A 135 -32.38 -4.25 -13.42
C LYS A 135 -32.17 -5.53 -12.60
N SER A 136 -31.51 -5.42 -11.45
CA SER A 136 -31.32 -6.56 -10.53
C SER A 136 -32.66 -7.09 -10.03
N ILE A 137 -33.59 -6.21 -9.67
CA ILE A 137 -34.95 -6.59 -9.27
C ILE A 137 -35.70 -7.23 -10.45
N ALA A 138 -35.58 -6.66 -11.66
CA ALA A 138 -36.24 -7.20 -12.85
C ALA A 138 -35.77 -8.61 -13.20
N ILE A 139 -34.46 -8.89 -13.10
CA ILE A 139 -33.88 -10.23 -13.31
C ILE A 139 -34.39 -11.22 -12.26
N GLU A 140 -34.46 -10.80 -11.00
CA GLU A 140 -34.92 -11.68 -9.92
C GLU A 140 -36.42 -11.97 -9.98
N ARG A 141 -37.21 -11.04 -10.54
CA ARG A 141 -38.64 -11.21 -10.78
C ARG A 141 -38.98 -11.78 -12.16
N GLU A 142 -37.96 -12.18 -12.94
CA GLU A 142 -38.11 -12.74 -14.29
C GLU A 142 -38.93 -11.86 -15.24
N ILE A 143 -38.83 -10.54 -15.08
CA ILE A 143 -39.54 -9.58 -15.93
C ILE A 143 -38.83 -9.52 -17.29
N ILE A 144 -39.52 -9.95 -18.34
CA ILE A 144 -38.97 -10.00 -19.69
C ILE A 144 -39.14 -8.63 -20.35
N ASN A 145 -38.01 -7.97 -20.65
CA ASN A 145 -37.94 -6.76 -21.44
C ASN A 145 -36.67 -6.79 -22.33
N SER A 146 -36.53 -5.83 -23.25
CA SER A 146 -35.40 -5.77 -24.19
C SER A 146 -34.03 -5.75 -23.51
N GLU A 147 -33.95 -5.17 -22.31
CA GLU A 147 -32.70 -5.02 -21.54
C GLU A 147 -32.34 -6.26 -20.70
N THR A 148 -33.34 -7.06 -20.34
CA THR A 148 -33.22 -8.16 -19.36
C THR A 148 -33.24 -9.53 -20.03
N VAL A 149 -33.80 -9.65 -21.23
CA VAL A 149 -33.93 -10.92 -21.98
C VAL A 149 -32.59 -11.63 -22.19
N LYS A 150 -31.53 -10.90 -22.55
CA LYS A 150 -30.21 -11.50 -22.78
C LYS A 150 -29.62 -12.09 -21.50
N GLU A 151 -29.81 -11.42 -20.37
CA GLU A 151 -29.28 -11.86 -19.09
C GLU A 151 -30.12 -13.00 -18.48
N LEU A 152 -31.44 -13.00 -18.68
CA LEU A 152 -32.31 -14.10 -18.30
C LEU A 152 -31.98 -15.39 -19.06
N ILE A 153 -31.78 -15.30 -20.37
CA ILE A 153 -31.34 -16.46 -21.19
C ILE A 153 -29.97 -16.95 -20.70
N GLY A 154 -29.04 -16.03 -20.43
CA GLY A 154 -27.74 -16.40 -19.87
C GLY A 154 -27.83 -17.05 -18.47
N LYS A 155 -28.76 -16.60 -17.62
CA LYS A 155 -29.04 -17.20 -16.30
C LYS A 155 -29.61 -18.61 -16.46
N ALA A 156 -30.55 -18.80 -17.40
CA ALA A 156 -31.15 -20.10 -17.70
C ALA A 156 -30.13 -21.09 -18.27
N ASP A 157 -29.28 -20.67 -19.19
CA ASP A 157 -28.21 -21.51 -19.76
C ASP A 157 -27.19 -21.95 -18.69
N LYS A 158 -26.80 -21.04 -17.80
CA LYS A 158 -25.95 -21.35 -16.64
C LYS A 158 -26.62 -22.34 -15.69
N ALA A 159 -27.91 -22.17 -15.42
CA ALA A 159 -28.67 -23.09 -14.56
C ALA A 159 -28.79 -24.48 -15.20
N ALA A 160 -29.10 -24.56 -16.49
CA ALA A 160 -29.19 -25.81 -17.24
C ALA A 160 -27.83 -26.53 -17.31
N SER A 161 -26.76 -25.81 -17.59
CA SER A 161 -25.39 -26.35 -17.59
C SER A 161 -24.96 -26.81 -16.19
N GLY A 162 -25.32 -26.07 -15.14
CA GLY A 162 -25.06 -26.46 -13.75
C GLY A 162 -25.84 -27.70 -13.31
N LEU A 163 -27.09 -27.85 -13.75
CA LEU A 163 -27.89 -29.05 -13.54
C LEU A 163 -27.30 -30.25 -14.31
N LYS A 164 -26.93 -30.08 -15.58
CA LYS A 164 -26.26 -31.11 -16.37
C LYS A 164 -24.98 -31.62 -15.69
N ALA A 165 -24.16 -30.70 -15.17
CA ALA A 165 -22.95 -31.07 -14.43
C ALA A 165 -23.24 -31.85 -13.14
N LYS A 166 -24.35 -31.55 -12.44
CA LYS A 166 -24.77 -32.27 -11.23
C LYS A 166 -25.45 -33.61 -11.53
N VAL A 167 -26.22 -33.71 -12.60
CA VAL A 167 -26.92 -34.95 -13.01
C VAL A 167 -25.95 -35.97 -13.63
N SER A 168 -24.88 -35.53 -14.29
CA SER A 168 -23.81 -36.44 -14.73
C SER A 168 -22.91 -36.96 -13.60
N ALA A 169 -23.15 -36.59 -12.33
CA ALA A 169 -22.30 -36.96 -11.20
C ALA A 169 -22.87 -38.04 -10.25
N PRO A 170 -24.15 -38.43 -10.33
CA PRO A 170 -24.54 -39.77 -9.87
C PRO A 170 -25.50 -40.49 -10.83
N GLU A 171 -25.14 -41.72 -11.17
CA GLU A 171 -25.95 -42.78 -11.80
C GLU A 171 -26.26 -42.69 -13.31
N MET A 172 -25.28 -43.11 -14.12
CA MET A 172 -25.54 -43.98 -15.29
C MET A 172 -24.41 -45.03 -15.37
N ASN A 173 -24.55 -46.06 -14.55
CA ASN A 173 -24.01 -47.37 -14.89
C ASN A 173 -25.05 -48.01 -15.84
N ASP A 174 -25.07 -47.57 -17.09
CA ASP A 174 -25.78 -48.30 -18.15
C ASP A 174 -24.82 -49.37 -18.67
N GLU A 175 -25.24 -50.62 -18.45
CA GLU A 175 -24.58 -51.85 -18.86
C GLU A 175 -24.13 -51.79 -20.33
N LYS A 176 -22.86 -52.11 -20.55
CA LYS A 176 -22.40 -52.59 -21.86
C LYS A 176 -23.23 -53.82 -22.23
N PRO A 177 -23.87 -53.89 -23.41
CA PRO A 177 -24.11 -55.18 -24.01
C PRO A 177 -22.77 -55.68 -24.56
N GLU A 178 -22.08 -56.49 -23.76
CA GLU A 178 -21.23 -57.54 -24.32
C GLU A 178 -22.18 -58.54 -25.01
N ASN A 179 -22.09 -58.67 -26.33
CA ASN A 179 -22.26 -59.99 -26.92
C ASN A 179 -21.35 -60.12 -28.14
N ASN A 180 -20.26 -60.84 -27.92
CA ASN A 180 -19.37 -61.35 -28.96
C ASN A 180 -19.77 -62.80 -29.20
N GLY A 181 -20.13 -63.14 -30.44
CA GLY A 181 -19.96 -64.48 -31.00
C GLY A 181 -21.18 -65.41 -31.02
N GLN A 182 -21.77 -65.55 -32.21
CA GLN A 182 -21.74 -66.81 -32.96
C GLN A 182 -21.76 -66.53 -34.46
#